data_AF-A0ABD5MFC4-F1
#
_entry.id   AF-A0ABD5MFC4-F1
#
_cell.length_a   1.000
_cell.length_b   1.000
_cell.length_c   1.000
_cell.angle_alpha   90.00
_cell.angle_beta   90.00
_cell.angle_gamma   90.00
#
_symmetry.space_group_name_H-M   'P 1'
#
loop_
_entity.id
_entity.type
_entity.pdbx_description
1 polymer ?
#
loop_
_entity_poly.entity_id
_entity_poly.type
_entity_poly.pdbx_seq_one_letter_code
_entity_poly.pdbx_strand_id
1 'polypeptide(L)'
;MLLNDTEIQNNIDEFVEAHGVEGFFRVYFREYLFQLLNEEIEAATNDPESDSALQLHFSQNVETDQELEEFEEQLRDQCANRADELVEKIQDQPELAPIFEDADVELLEHEDVEEMIRHTMHEMIEVWEDEDFEGN
;
A
#
# COMPACT_ATOMS: atom_id res chain seq x y z
N MET A 1 -18.71 10.50 12.42
CA MET A 1 -18.38 11.86 12.89
C MET A 1 -17.24 12.30 12.00
N LEU A 2 -17.45 13.29 11.13
CA LEU A 2 -16.37 13.76 10.25
C LEU A 2 -15.43 14.60 11.12
N LEU A 3 -14.16 14.21 11.19
CA LEU A 3 -13.10 15.01 11.81
C LEU A 3 -12.99 16.33 11.04
N ASN A 4 -12.75 17.43 11.75
CA ASN A 4 -12.40 18.69 11.08
C ASN A 4 -10.91 18.71 10.70
N ASP A 5 -10.53 19.58 9.76
CA ASP A 5 -9.16 19.64 9.23
C ASP A 5 -8.08 19.81 10.32
N THR A 6 -8.38 20.51 11.42
CA THR A 6 -7.45 20.66 12.56
C THR A 6 -7.29 19.36 13.34
N GLU A 7 -8.37 18.61 13.56
CA GLU A 7 -8.31 17.30 14.23
C GLU A 7 -7.57 16.27 13.37
N ILE A 8 -7.75 16.30 12.05
CA ILE A 8 -7.02 15.45 11.11
C ILE A 8 -5.53 15.76 11.18
N GLN A 9 -5.15 17.04 11.09
CA GLN A 9 -3.74 17.44 11.14
C GLN A 9 -3.10 17.03 12.47
N ASN A 10 -3.76 17.27 13.61
CA ASN A 10 -3.23 16.87 14.92
C ASN A 10 -3.02 15.35 15.00
N ASN A 11 -3.94 14.54 14.47
CA ASN A 11 -3.78 13.09 14.47
C ASN A 11 -2.60 12.64 13.59
N ILE A 12 -2.40 13.30 12.45
CA ILE A 12 -1.24 13.02 11.57
C ILE A 12 0.05 13.41 12.27
N ASP A 13 0.11 14.59 12.88
CA ASP A 13 1.29 15.08 13.60
C ASP A 13 1.64 14.15 14.78
N GLU A 14 0.66 13.75 15.59
CA GLU A 14 0.83 12.79 16.69
C GLU A 14 1.29 11.42 16.17
N PHE A 15 0.76 10.96 15.05
CA PHE A 15 1.15 9.69 14.44
C PHE A 15 2.60 9.74 13.93
N VAL A 16 2.98 10.78 13.21
CA VAL A 16 4.35 10.97 12.71
C VAL A 16 5.34 11.15 13.86
N GLU A 17 4.94 11.84 14.95
CA GLU A 17 5.78 11.94 16.15
C GLU A 17 6.01 10.56 16.81
N ALA A 18 4.99 9.70 16.84
CA ALA A 18 5.06 8.38 17.46
C ALA A 18 5.74 7.31 16.58
N HIS A 19 5.55 7.38 15.27
CA HIS A 19 5.91 6.31 14.31
C HIS A 19 6.92 6.74 13.25
N GLY A 20 7.30 8.01 13.21
CA GLY A 20 8.18 8.59 12.20
C GLY A 20 7.54 8.66 10.82
N VAL A 21 8.29 9.24 9.88
CA VAL A 21 7.93 9.27 8.45
C VAL A 21 7.84 7.85 7.88
N GLU A 22 8.70 6.95 8.36
CA GLU A 22 8.66 5.54 7.98
C GLU A 22 7.29 4.89 8.26
N GLY A 23 6.75 5.07 9.47
CA GLY A 23 5.43 4.53 9.81
C GLY A 23 4.32 5.09 8.93
N PHE A 24 4.43 6.36 8.53
CA PHE A 24 3.49 6.97 7.59
C PHE A 24 3.57 6.30 6.21
N PHE A 25 4.78 6.11 5.68
CA PHE A 25 4.99 5.47 4.38
C PHE A 25 4.50 4.01 4.36
N ARG A 26 4.72 3.25 5.44
CA ARG A 26 4.22 1.87 5.55
C ARG A 26 2.69 1.82 5.47
N VAL A 27 2.00 2.70 6.19
CA VAL A 27 0.52 2.79 6.15
C VAL A 27 0.04 3.25 4.76
N TYR A 28 0.68 4.28 4.21
CA TYR A 28 0.35 4.81 2.89
C TYR A 28 0.45 3.72 1.81
N PHE A 29 1.60 3.04 1.72
CA PHE A 29 1.81 2.02 0.70
C PHE A 29 0.95 0.78 0.91
N ARG A 30 0.67 0.38 2.16
CA ARG A 30 -0.28 -0.71 2.43
C ARG A 30 -1.64 -0.44 1.81
N GLU A 31 -2.21 0.75 2.06
CA GLU A 31 -3.51 1.12 1.52
C GLU A 31 -3.46 1.32 0.01
N TYR A 32 -2.37 1.88 -0.51
CA TYR A 32 -2.17 2.05 -1.95
C TYR A 32 -2.12 0.70 -2.70
N LEU A 33 -1.34 -0.26 -2.22
CA LEU A 33 -1.27 -1.61 -2.81
C LEU A 33 -2.62 -2.31 -2.77
N PHE A 34 -3.36 -2.19 -1.65
CA PHE A 34 -4.69 -2.76 -1.54
C PHE A 34 -5.68 -2.11 -2.53
N GLN A 35 -5.59 -0.80 -2.76
CA GLN A 35 -6.40 -0.12 -3.77
C GLN A 35 -6.07 -0.60 -5.19
N LEU A 36 -4.79 -0.73 -5.54
CA LEU A 36 -4.37 -1.26 -6.84
C LEU A 36 -4.92 -2.67 -7.08
N LEU A 37 -4.86 -3.55 -6.07
CA LEU A 37 -5.42 -4.90 -6.19
C LEU A 37 -6.93 -4.85 -6.42
N ASN A 38 -7.67 -4.00 -5.71
CA ASN A 38 -9.11 -3.87 -5.92
C ASN A 38 -9.44 -3.35 -7.33
N GLU A 39 -8.69 -2.35 -7.83
CA GLU A 39 -8.88 -1.84 -9.18
C GLU A 39 -8.64 -2.94 -10.24
N GLU A 40 -7.61 -3.77 -10.06
CA GLU A 40 -7.33 -4.87 -10.98
C GLU A 40 -8.41 -5.97 -10.92
N ILE A 41 -8.91 -6.27 -9.72
CA ILE A 41 -10.02 -7.22 -9.51
C ILE A 41 -11.32 -6.71 -10.15
N GLU A 42 -11.62 -5.42 -10.00
CA GLU A 42 -12.74 -4.75 -10.66
C GLU A 42 -12.62 -4.82 -12.18
N ALA A 43 -11.42 -4.52 -12.72
CA ALA A 43 -11.15 -4.61 -14.15
C ALA A 43 -11.34 -6.03 -14.70
N ALA A 44 -10.89 -7.04 -13.95
CA ALA A 44 -11.03 -8.44 -14.34
C ALA A 44 -12.48 -8.94 -14.30
N THR A 45 -13.32 -8.41 -13.40
CA THR A 45 -14.71 -8.86 -13.22
C THR A 45 -15.73 -8.20 -14.17
N ASN A 46 -15.36 -7.13 -14.90
CA ASN A 46 -16.20 -6.41 -15.87
C ASN A 46 -17.57 -5.94 -15.32
N ASP A 47 -17.71 -5.77 -14.00
CA ASP A 47 -18.96 -5.33 -13.37
C ASP A 47 -18.74 -4.11 -12.45
N PRO A 48 -19.10 -2.89 -12.90
CA PRO A 48 -18.94 -1.67 -12.13
C PRO A 48 -20.00 -1.44 -11.04
N GLU A 49 -20.99 -2.33 -10.88
CA GLU A 49 -22.09 -2.17 -9.90
C GLU A 49 -22.08 -3.21 -8.75
N SER A 50 -21.07 -4.08 -8.65
CA SER A 50 -20.99 -5.06 -7.56
C SER A 50 -20.51 -4.41 -6.26
N ASP A 51 -21.29 -4.53 -5.18
CA ASP A 51 -20.95 -4.05 -3.82
C ASP A 51 -19.64 -4.65 -3.25
N SER A 52 -19.06 -5.66 -3.91
CA SER A 52 -17.70 -6.14 -3.65
C SER A 52 -17.17 -6.87 -4.89
N ALA A 53 -16.26 -6.25 -5.65
CA ALA A 53 -15.58 -6.93 -6.76
C ALA A 53 -14.76 -8.15 -6.27
N LEU A 54 -14.26 -8.08 -5.04
CA LEU A 54 -13.66 -9.20 -4.30
C LEU A 54 -14.64 -10.38 -4.18
N GLN A 55 -15.88 -10.16 -3.71
CA GLN A 55 -16.89 -11.22 -3.65
C GLN A 55 -17.12 -11.84 -5.02
N LEU A 56 -17.23 -11.03 -6.07
CA LEU A 56 -17.54 -11.55 -7.39
C LEU A 56 -16.39 -12.40 -7.95
N HIS A 57 -15.15 -11.91 -7.82
CA HIS A 57 -13.94 -12.57 -8.30
C HIS A 57 -13.66 -13.87 -7.53
N PHE A 58 -13.87 -13.87 -6.21
CA PHE A 58 -13.55 -14.99 -5.33
C PHE A 58 -14.75 -15.86 -4.93
N SER A 59 -15.98 -15.54 -5.37
CA SER A 59 -17.20 -16.35 -5.13
C SER A 59 -17.10 -17.80 -5.60
N GLN A 60 -16.15 -18.12 -6.49
CA GLN A 60 -15.87 -19.50 -6.90
C GLN A 60 -15.06 -20.29 -5.86
N ASN A 61 -14.41 -19.60 -4.92
CA ASN A 61 -13.50 -20.15 -3.91
C ASN A 61 -13.94 -19.86 -2.46
N VAL A 62 -14.95 -19.02 -2.27
CA VAL A 62 -15.43 -18.53 -0.97
C VAL A 62 -16.94 -18.75 -0.90
N GLU A 63 -17.40 -19.59 0.03
CA GLU A 63 -18.81 -20.00 0.13
C GLU A 63 -19.60 -19.17 1.16
N THR A 64 -18.90 -18.43 2.04
CA THR A 64 -19.51 -17.70 3.16
C THR A 64 -18.93 -16.29 3.36
N ASP A 65 -19.72 -15.39 3.96
CA ASP A 65 -19.28 -14.03 4.33
C ASP A 65 -18.07 -14.05 5.28
N GLN A 66 -17.97 -15.05 6.15
CA GLN A 66 -16.82 -15.20 7.06
C GLN A 66 -15.53 -15.54 6.30
N GLU A 67 -15.59 -16.46 5.34
CA GLU A 67 -14.41 -16.81 4.52
C GLU A 67 -13.96 -15.63 3.66
N LEU A 68 -14.89 -14.75 3.26
CA LEU A 68 -14.56 -13.52 2.56
C LEU A 68 -13.83 -12.53 3.48
N GLU A 69 -14.30 -12.33 4.71
CA GLU A 69 -13.64 -11.48 5.70
C GLU A 69 -12.22 -12.00 5.99
N GLU A 70 -12.06 -13.31 6.18
CA GLU A 70 -10.75 -13.96 6.39
C GLU A 70 -9.83 -13.78 5.17
N PHE A 71 -10.37 -13.84 3.96
CA PHE A 71 -9.60 -13.60 2.74
C PHE A 71 -9.19 -12.14 2.58
N GLU A 72 -10.07 -11.18 2.88
CA GLU A 72 -9.74 -9.76 2.87
C GLU A 72 -8.64 -9.44 3.90
N GLU A 73 -8.73 -10.03 5.10
CA GLU A 73 -7.69 -9.90 6.13
C GLU A 73 -6.33 -10.41 5.62
N GLN A 74 -6.31 -11.59 4.98
CA GLN A 74 -5.08 -12.14 4.37
C GLN A 74 -4.51 -11.23 3.29
N LEU A 75 -5.34 -10.66 2.41
CA LEU A 75 -4.87 -9.70 1.40
C LEU A 75 -4.29 -8.45 2.04
N ARG A 76 -4.93 -7.93 3.08
CA ARG A 76 -4.45 -6.76 3.83
C ARG A 76 -3.13 -7.02 4.55
N ASP A 77 -2.91 -8.25 5.02
CA ASP A 77 -1.65 -8.68 5.63
C ASP A 77 -0.54 -8.83 4.58
N GLN A 78 -0.85 -9.39 3.40
CA GLN A 78 0.10 -9.42 2.29
C GLN A 78 0.50 -8.02 1.84
N CYS A 79 -0.47 -7.11 1.69
CA CYS A 79 -0.19 -5.70 1.38
C CYS A 79 0.68 -5.05 2.45
N ALA A 80 0.49 -5.39 3.73
CA ALA A 80 1.33 -4.87 4.81
C ALA A 80 2.78 -5.35 4.69
N ASN A 81 2.98 -6.65 4.45
CA ASN A 81 4.33 -7.21 4.28
C ASN A 81 5.04 -6.62 3.05
N ARG A 82 4.34 -6.51 1.91
CA ARG A 82 4.89 -5.91 0.69
C ARG A 82 5.16 -4.40 0.85
N ALA A 83 4.33 -3.69 1.60
CA ALA A 83 4.58 -2.29 1.94
C ALA A 83 5.84 -2.14 2.82
N ASP A 84 6.04 -3.02 3.79
CA ASP A 84 7.26 -3.03 4.60
C ASP A 84 8.51 -3.25 3.73
N GLU A 85 8.48 -4.25 2.83
CA GLU A 85 9.58 -4.50 1.87
C GLU A 85 9.87 -3.29 0.97
N LEU A 86 8.82 -2.63 0.46
CA LEU A 86 8.96 -1.45 -0.39
C LEU A 86 9.58 -0.28 0.38
N VAL A 87 9.15 -0.04 1.62
CA VAL A 87 9.70 1.03 2.46
C VAL A 87 11.17 0.77 2.79
N GLU A 88 11.52 -0.46 3.16
CA GLU A 88 12.93 -0.85 3.38
C GLU A 88 13.76 -0.59 2.12
N LYS A 89 13.24 -0.96 0.94
CA LYS A 89 13.93 -0.76 -0.33
C LYS A 89 14.14 0.72 -0.68
N ILE A 90 13.16 1.56 -0.38
CA ILE A 90 13.23 3.02 -0.58
C ILE A 90 14.26 3.62 0.39
N GLN A 91 14.25 3.19 1.66
CA GLN A 91 15.20 3.66 2.69
C GLN A 91 16.66 3.31 2.35
N ASP A 92 16.89 2.17 1.70
CA ASP A 92 18.22 1.75 1.26
C ASP A 92 18.82 2.65 0.16
N GLN A 93 18.03 3.57 -0.43
CA GLN A 93 18.51 4.51 -1.43
C GLN A 93 19.13 5.75 -0.77
N PRO A 94 20.42 6.05 -0.98
CA PRO A 94 21.10 7.17 -0.34
C PRO A 94 20.44 8.53 -0.56
N GLU A 95 19.83 8.73 -1.72
CA GLU A 95 19.13 9.96 -2.10
C GLU A 95 17.81 10.15 -1.35
N LEU A 96 17.21 9.06 -0.87
CA LEU A 96 15.91 9.05 -0.19
C LEU A 96 16.05 8.89 1.33
N ALA A 97 17.19 8.40 1.83
CA ALA A 97 17.49 8.27 3.25
C ALA A 97 17.17 9.53 4.08
N PRO A 98 17.46 10.78 3.63
CA PRO A 98 17.15 11.98 4.41
C PRO A 98 15.64 12.20 4.69
N ILE A 99 14.74 11.66 3.84
CA ILE A 99 13.29 11.72 4.06
C ILE A 99 12.91 11.00 5.37
N PHE A 100 13.64 9.92 5.70
CA PHE A 100 13.36 9.10 6.87
C PHE A 100 14.22 9.48 8.08
N GLU A 101 15.51 9.77 7.86
CA GLU A 101 16.46 10.08 8.94
C GLU A 101 16.24 11.49 9.51
N ASP A 102 16.06 12.47 8.62
CA ASP A 102 15.93 13.89 8.99
C ASP A 102 14.49 14.39 8.91
N ALA A 103 13.54 13.51 8.55
CA ALA A 103 12.15 13.86 8.26
C ALA A 103 12.00 14.98 7.21
N ASP A 104 12.94 15.04 6.25
CA ASP A 104 12.96 16.06 5.19
C ASP A 104 11.95 15.73 4.09
N VAL A 105 10.67 15.90 4.42
CA VAL A 105 9.55 15.60 3.51
C VAL A 105 9.47 16.57 2.32
N GLU A 106 10.16 17.71 2.37
CA GLU A 106 10.23 18.65 1.23
C GLU A 106 10.89 18.00 0.01
N LEU A 107 11.76 16.99 0.22
CA LEU A 107 12.36 16.21 -0.86
C LEU A 107 11.32 15.51 -1.74
N LEU A 108 10.14 15.18 -1.22
CA LEU A 108 9.05 14.57 -2.00
C LEU A 108 8.47 15.50 -3.06
N GLU A 109 8.70 16.81 -2.96
CA GLU A 109 8.28 17.79 -3.98
C GLU A 109 9.21 17.80 -5.20
N HIS A 110 10.36 17.13 -5.12
CA HIS A 110 11.30 17.03 -6.22
C HIS A 110 10.89 15.93 -7.21
N GLU A 111 10.75 16.29 -8.48
CA GLU A 111 10.38 15.36 -9.57
C GLU A 111 11.31 14.15 -9.62
N ASP A 112 12.62 14.37 -9.44
CA ASP A 112 13.65 13.32 -9.43
C ASP A 112 13.39 12.29 -8.31
N VAL A 113 12.96 12.75 -7.13
CA VAL A 113 12.65 11.89 -5.97
C VAL A 113 11.37 11.10 -6.21
N GLU A 114 10.34 11.75 -6.76
CA GLU A 114 9.10 11.08 -7.15
C GLU A 114 9.37 9.97 -8.19
N GLU A 115 10.21 10.24 -9.19
CA GLU A 115 10.59 9.27 -10.21
C GLU A 115 11.36 8.09 -9.60
N MET A 116 12.26 8.33 -8.66
CA MET A 116 12.99 7.26 -7.95
C MET A 116 12.05 6.36 -7.15
N ILE A 117 11.13 6.94 -6.37
CA ILE A 117 10.14 6.17 -5.60
C ILE A 117 9.27 5.34 -6.55
N ARG A 118 8.80 5.94 -7.64
CA ARG A 118 7.98 5.26 -8.65
C ARG A 118 8.73 4.12 -9.32
N HIS A 119 9.99 4.33 -9.69
CA HIS A 119 10.83 3.29 -10.29
C HIS A 119 11.04 2.13 -9.32
N THR A 120 11.33 2.43 -8.06
CA THR A 120 11.49 1.42 -6.99
C THR A 120 10.22 0.60 -6.81
N MET A 121 9.07 1.25 -6.78
CA MET A 121 7.78 0.57 -6.69
C MET A 121 7.54 -0.35 -7.89
N HIS A 122 7.88 0.10 -9.10
CA HIS A 122 7.77 -0.73 -10.30
C HIS A 122 8.68 -1.95 -10.25
N GLU A 123 9.96 -1.79 -9.87
CA GLU A 123 10.89 -2.90 -9.69
C GLU A 123 10.39 -3.91 -8.65
N MET A 124 9.85 -3.43 -7.52
CA MET A 124 9.34 -4.32 -6.48
C MET A 124 8.11 -5.09 -6.95
N ILE A 125 7.20 -4.47 -7.70
CA ILE A 125 6.06 -5.18 -8.31
C ILE A 125 6.54 -6.28 -9.26
N GLU A 126 7.52 -6.01 -10.13
CA GLU A 126 8.09 -7.03 -11.01
C GLU A 126 8.72 -8.19 -10.23
N VAL A 127 9.44 -7.90 -9.14
CA VAL A 127 10.02 -8.92 -8.26
C VAL A 127 8.93 -9.79 -7.62
N TRP A 128 7.85 -9.18 -7.13
CA TRP A 128 6.76 -9.93 -6.50
C TRP A 128 6.01 -10.80 -7.51
N GLU A 129 5.81 -10.31 -8.73
CA GLU A 129 5.25 -11.11 -9.82
C GLU A 129 6.14 -12.34 -10.09
N ASP A 130 7.45 -12.17 -10.23
CA ASP A 130 8.40 -13.26 -10.49
C ASP A 130 8.46 -14.29 -9.34
N GLU A 131 8.39 -13.85 -8.08
CA GLU A 131 8.35 -14.73 -6.90
C GLU A 131 7.12 -15.66 -6.90
N ASP A 132 5.96 -15.16 -7.33
CA ASP A 132 4.73 -15.94 -7.42
C ASP A 132 4.77 -16.96 -8.59
N PHE A 133 5.62 -16.74 -9.61
CA PHE A 133 5.82 -17.66 -10.73
C PHE A 133 6.84 -18.77 -10.46
N GLU A 134 7.84 -18.55 -9.59
CA GLU A 134 8.84 -19.58 -9.24
C GLU A 134 8.35 -20.58 -8.16
N GLY A 135 7.18 -20.32 -7.56
CA GLY A 135 6.56 -21.15 -6.53
C GLY A 135 5.58 -22.25 -6.99
N ASN A 136 5.38 -22.45 -8.30
CA ASN A 136 4.47 -23.47 -8.88
C ASN A 136 5.19 -24.61 -9.63
#